data_AF-A0A8B9M6Q1-F1
#
_entry.id   AF-A0A8B9M6Q1-F1
#
_cell.length_a   1.000
_cell.length_b   1.000
_cell.length_c   1.000
_cell.angle_alpha   90.00
_cell.angle_beta   90.00
_cell.angle_gamma   90.00
#
_symmetry.space_group_name_H-M   'P 1'
#
loop_
_entity.id
_entity.type
_entity.pdbx_description
1 polymer ?
#
loop_
_entity_poly.entity_id
_entity_poly.type
_entity_poly.pdbx_seq_one_letter_code
_entity_poly.pdbx_strand_id
1 'polypeptide(L)'
;ISTQEQPIFTTRAHVFQIDPSTKKNWVPASKQAVTVSYFYDSTRNSYRIISVDGAKVIINSTITPNMTFTKTSQKFGQWADSRANTVFGLGFPSEQQLTKVTGLTEFLQRLSCFLLI
;
A
#
# COMPACT_ATOMS: atom_id res chain seq x y z
N ILE A 1 9.30 -12.55 -4.66
CA ILE A 1 7.88 -12.57 -5.09
C ILE A 1 7.80 -13.74 -6.07
N SER A 2 6.99 -14.75 -5.80
CA SER A 2 6.89 -15.91 -6.72
C SER A 2 6.38 -15.42 -8.08
N THR A 3 6.93 -15.97 -9.16
CA THR A 3 6.63 -15.55 -10.54
C THR A 3 5.24 -15.96 -11.05
N GLN A 4 4.36 -16.45 -10.18
CA GLN A 4 3.05 -17.04 -10.53
C GLN A 4 1.84 -16.30 -9.95
N GLU A 5 2.01 -15.36 -9.01
CA GLU A 5 0.90 -14.54 -8.51
C GLU A 5 0.69 -13.33 -9.42
N GLN A 6 -0.43 -13.29 -10.13
CA GLN A 6 -0.84 -12.12 -10.92
C GLN A 6 -1.41 -11.05 -9.98
N PRO A 7 -1.04 -9.77 -10.15
CA PRO A 7 -1.59 -8.71 -9.32
C PRO A 7 -3.09 -8.52 -9.62
N ILE A 8 -3.88 -8.33 -8.57
CA ILE A 8 -5.30 -7.95 -8.66
C ILE A 8 -5.42 -6.56 -9.30
N PHE A 9 -4.49 -5.69 -8.95
CA PHE A 9 -4.44 -4.31 -9.43
C PHE A 9 -3.02 -3.78 -9.34
N THR A 10 -2.65 -2.94 -10.30
CA THR A 10 -1.35 -2.28 -10.36
C THR A 10 -1.53 -0.81 -10.71
N THR A 11 -0.78 0.05 -10.04
CA THR A 11 -0.71 1.50 -10.31
C THR A 11 0.72 2.02 -10.16
N ARG A 12 0.93 3.30 -10.52
CA ARG A 12 2.21 4.00 -10.35
C ARG A 12 2.05 5.16 -9.37
N ALA A 13 2.94 5.24 -8.38
CA ALA A 13 2.92 6.31 -7.37
C ALA A 13 4.33 6.56 -6.82
N HIS A 14 4.56 7.76 -6.30
CA HIS A 14 5.71 8.03 -5.43
C HIS A 14 5.42 7.47 -4.04
N VAL A 15 6.34 6.67 -3.50
CA VAL A 15 6.19 6.06 -2.17
C VAL A 15 6.93 6.88 -1.14
N PHE A 16 6.27 7.11 0.00
CA PHE A 16 6.80 7.78 1.17
C PHE A 16 6.59 6.90 2.40
N GLN A 17 7.42 7.11 3.42
CA GLN A 17 7.24 6.56 4.75
C GLN A 17 7.37 7.69 5.77
N ILE A 18 6.76 7.53 6.95
CA ILE A 18 7.08 8.41 8.07
C ILE A 18 8.47 8.07 8.59
N ASP A 19 9.28 9.10 8.80
CA ASP A 19 10.59 9.02 9.44
C ASP A 19 10.46 8.28 10.80
N PRO A 20 11.18 7.16 10.99
CA PRO A 20 11.07 6.37 12.20
C PRO A 20 11.54 7.11 13.46
N SER A 21 12.42 8.11 13.32
CA SER A 21 12.96 8.90 14.43
C SER A 21 12.02 10.03 14.84
N THR A 22 11.51 10.80 13.89
CA THR A 22 10.67 11.97 14.20
C THR A 22 9.18 11.65 14.27
N LYS A 23 8.73 10.54 13.66
CA LYS A 23 7.33 10.11 13.56
C LYS A 23 6.36 11.17 13.00
N LYS A 24 6.89 12.22 12.39
CA LYS A 24 6.12 13.39 11.89
C LYS A 24 6.45 13.76 10.46
N ASN A 25 7.68 13.51 10.01
CA ASN A 25 8.13 13.92 8.68
C ASN A 25 7.99 12.78 7.67
N TRP A 26 7.56 13.12 6.45
CA TRP A 26 7.56 12.21 5.32
C TRP A 26 8.96 12.12 4.72
N VAL A 27 9.46 10.89 4.55
CA VAL A 27 10.69 10.59 3.82
C VAL A 27 10.36 9.83 2.53
N PRO A 28 10.95 10.21 1.38
CA PRO A 28 10.72 9.48 0.14
C PRO A 28 11.37 8.11 0.21
N ALA A 29 10.59 7.06 -0.02
CA ALA A 29 11.08 5.68 -0.11
C ALA A 29 11.52 5.31 -1.55
N SER A 30 11.15 6.13 -2.53
CA SER A 30 11.47 5.98 -3.96
C SER A 30 11.83 7.33 -4.57
N LYS A 31 12.83 7.36 -5.49
CA LYS A 31 13.26 8.60 -6.18
C LYS A 31 12.31 9.04 -7.30
N GLN A 32 11.55 8.10 -7.85
CA GLN A 32 10.62 8.29 -8.96
C GLN A 32 9.34 7.53 -8.65
N ALA A 33 8.28 7.76 -9.42
CA ALA A 33 7.10 6.93 -9.32
C ALA A 33 7.48 5.46 -9.57
N VAL A 34 7.03 4.56 -8.71
CA VAL A 34 7.27 3.13 -8.76
C VAL A 34 5.96 2.38 -8.90
N THR A 35 6.05 1.11 -9.27
CA THR A 35 4.90 0.24 -9.39
C THR A 35 4.44 -0.19 -7.99
N VAL A 36 3.15 0.02 -7.69
CA VAL A 36 2.48 -0.43 -6.47
C VAL A 36 1.40 -1.40 -6.87
N SER A 37 1.46 -2.62 -6.36
CA SER A 37 0.56 -3.70 -6.77
C SER A 37 -0.11 -4.36 -5.57
N TYR A 38 -1.36 -4.77 -5.77
CA TYR A 38 -2.17 -5.51 -4.82
C TYR A 38 -2.16 -6.98 -5.21
N PHE A 39 -1.82 -7.84 -4.27
CA PHE A 39 -1.76 -9.28 -4.45
C PHE A 39 -2.66 -9.99 -3.45
N TYR A 40 -3.12 -11.18 -3.82
CA TYR A 40 -3.66 -12.15 -2.89
C TYR A 40 -2.64 -13.25 -2.67
N ASP A 41 -2.13 -13.36 -1.45
CA ASP A 41 -1.22 -14.40 -1.00
C ASP A 41 -2.07 -15.58 -0.51
N SER A 42 -2.21 -16.61 -1.36
CA SER A 42 -3.03 -17.78 -1.07
C SER A 42 -2.44 -18.65 0.03
N THR A 43 -1.12 -18.61 0.23
CA THR A 43 -0.44 -19.38 1.28
C THR A 43 -0.76 -18.81 2.65
N ARG A 44 -0.90 -17.48 2.75
CA ARG A 44 -1.24 -16.78 3.99
C ARG A 44 -2.71 -16.37 4.10
N ASN A 45 -3.52 -16.72 3.10
CA ASN A 45 -4.93 -16.34 3.00
C ASN A 45 -5.15 -14.83 3.23
N SER A 46 -4.34 -13.98 2.58
CA SER A 46 -4.33 -12.54 2.89
C SER A 46 -4.04 -11.66 1.67
N TYR A 47 -4.57 -10.43 1.68
CA TYR A 47 -4.26 -9.42 0.67
C TYR A 47 -3.04 -8.59 1.07
N ARG A 48 -2.20 -8.23 0.10
CA ARG A 48 -0.96 -7.48 0.34
C ARG A 48 -0.73 -6.37 -0.68
N ILE A 49 -0.22 -5.24 -0.20
CA ILE A 49 0.31 -4.15 -1.03
C ILE A 49 1.82 -4.35 -1.12
N ILE A 50 2.32 -4.51 -2.34
CA ILE A 50 3.73 -4.75 -2.61
C ILE A 50 4.26 -3.68 -3.58
N SER A 51 5.45 -3.15 -3.28
CA SER A 51 6.20 -2.28 -4.18
C SER A 51 7.69 -2.50 -4.02
N VAL A 52 8.40 -2.47 -5.14
CA VAL A 52 9.85 -2.63 -5.23
C VAL A 52 10.47 -1.45 -5.98
N ASP A 53 11.62 -0.97 -5.50
CA ASP A 53 12.47 0.00 -6.19
C ASP A 53 13.81 -0.67 -6.50
N GLY A 54 14.03 -1.02 -7.77
CA GLY A 54 15.09 -1.93 -8.18
C GLY A 54 14.94 -3.31 -7.51
N ALA A 55 15.95 -3.73 -6.75
CA ALA A 55 15.92 -4.98 -5.98
C ALA A 55 15.37 -4.80 -4.54
N LYS A 56 15.11 -3.56 -4.11
CA LYS A 56 14.71 -3.27 -2.73
C LYS A 56 13.18 -3.31 -2.60
N VAL A 57 12.67 -4.09 -1.65
CA VAL A 57 11.27 -4.04 -1.25
C VAL A 57 11.04 -2.78 -0.41
N ILE A 58 10.18 -1.89 -0.90
CA ILE A 58 9.87 -0.60 -0.25
C ILE A 58 8.46 -0.55 0.33
N ILE A 59 7.56 -1.40 -0.15
CA ILE A 59 6.27 -1.69 0.51
C ILE A 59 6.09 -3.20 0.55
N ASN A 60 5.78 -3.69 1.73
CA ASN A 60 5.32 -5.06 1.95
C ASN A 60 4.30 -5.07 3.08
N SER A 61 3.09 -4.60 2.78
CA SER A 61 2.05 -4.35 3.77
C SER A 61 0.92 -5.35 3.61
N THR A 62 0.47 -5.95 4.71
CA THR A 62 -0.70 -6.85 4.71
C THR A 62 -1.95 -6.02 4.98
N ILE A 63 -2.98 -6.15 4.14
CA ILE A 63 -4.26 -5.47 4.36
C ILE A 63 -5.01 -6.23 5.46
N THR A 64 -5.23 -5.57 6.58
CA THR A 64 -5.97 -6.12 7.73
C THR A 64 -7.34 -5.45 7.85
N PRO A 65 -8.32 -6.09 8.53
CA PRO A 65 -9.65 -5.51 8.73
C PRO A 65 -9.66 -4.12 9.38
N ASN A 66 -8.66 -3.83 10.21
CA ASN A 66 -8.50 -2.57 10.94
C ASN A 66 -7.57 -1.57 10.24
N MET A 67 -7.05 -1.90 9.05
CA MET A 67 -6.23 -0.98 8.26
C MET A 67 -7.12 0.08 7.62
N THR A 68 -6.78 1.35 7.79
CA THR A 68 -7.51 2.48 7.19
C THR A 68 -6.62 3.22 6.20
N PHE A 69 -7.07 3.34 4.94
CA PHE A 69 -6.44 4.20 3.94
C PHE A 69 -7.09 5.58 3.94
N THR A 70 -6.35 6.59 4.42
CA THR A 70 -6.84 7.95 4.58
C THR A 70 -6.30 8.84 3.47
N LYS A 71 -7.18 9.55 2.74
CA LYS A 71 -6.79 10.63 1.83
C LYS A 71 -6.46 11.88 2.64
N THR A 72 -5.28 12.46 2.46
CA THR A 72 -4.87 13.70 3.18
C THR A 72 -4.66 14.89 2.24
N SER A 73 -4.64 14.66 0.93
CA SER A 73 -4.76 15.71 -0.08
C SER A 73 -5.41 15.17 -1.36
N GLN A 74 -5.59 16.02 -2.36
CA GLN A 74 -6.17 15.64 -3.66
C GLN A 74 -5.43 14.50 -4.36
N LYS A 75 -4.12 14.35 -4.11
CA LYS A 75 -3.26 13.38 -4.79
C LYS A 75 -2.43 12.53 -3.83
N PHE A 76 -2.69 12.60 -2.53
CA PHE A 76 -1.94 11.88 -1.52
C PHE A 76 -2.85 11.12 -0.57
N GLY A 77 -2.51 9.85 -0.32
CA GLY A 77 -3.16 9.03 0.69
C GLY A 77 -2.15 8.20 1.48
N GLN A 78 -2.54 7.75 2.66
CA GLN A 78 -1.67 7.07 3.62
C GLN A 78 -2.39 5.97 4.39
N TRP A 79 -1.64 5.04 4.95
CA TRP A 79 -2.13 4.08 5.95
C TRP A 79 -1.03 3.74 6.94
N ALA A 80 -1.43 3.36 8.15
CA ALA A 80 -0.54 2.82 9.16
C ALA A 80 -0.46 1.29 9.01
N ASP A 81 0.75 0.75 9.12
CA ASP A 81 0.99 -0.69 9.21
C ASP A 81 1.71 -0.99 10.52
N SER A 82 0.96 -1.56 11.47
CA SER A 82 1.48 -1.91 12.80
C SER A 82 2.52 -3.02 12.75
N ARG A 83 2.47 -3.93 11.78
CA ARG A 83 3.46 -5.02 11.66
C ARG A 83 4.79 -4.48 11.15
N ALA A 84 4.75 -3.56 10.19
CA ALA A 84 5.92 -2.86 9.69
C ALA A 84 6.39 -1.69 10.59
N ASN A 85 5.63 -1.36 11.64
CA ASN A 85 5.87 -0.24 12.54
C ASN A 85 6.12 1.09 11.81
N THR A 86 5.36 1.33 10.74
CA THR A 86 5.52 2.49 9.88
C THR A 86 4.19 2.97 9.32
N VAL A 87 4.18 4.19 8.78
CA VAL A 87 3.07 4.74 8.02
C VAL A 87 3.54 4.91 6.60
N PHE A 88 2.84 4.30 5.66
CA PHE A 88 3.12 4.43 4.23
C PHE A 88 2.27 5.55 3.64
N GLY A 89 2.85 6.28 2.69
CA GLY A 89 2.19 7.32 1.92
C GLY A 89 2.40 7.11 0.43
N LEU A 90 1.37 7.40 -0.36
CA LEU A 90 1.39 7.30 -1.82
C LEU A 90 0.99 8.63 -2.43
N GLY A 91 1.89 9.20 -3.24
CA GLY A 91 1.64 10.37 -4.07
C GLY A 91 1.34 9.98 -5.53
N PHE A 92 0.13 10.29 -6.00
CA PHE A 92 -0.35 9.95 -7.33
C PHE A 92 -0.25 11.13 -8.31
N PRO A 93 -0.15 10.89 -9.62
CA PRO A 93 -0.21 11.94 -10.64
C PRO A 93 -1.61 12.58 -10.75
N SER A 94 -2.69 11.87 -10.39
CA SER A 94 -4.07 12.41 -10.47
C SER A 94 -4.96 11.96 -9.31
N GLU A 95 -6.00 12.76 -9.04
CA GLU A 95 -7.04 12.45 -8.04
C GLU A 95 -7.81 11.18 -8.39
N GLN A 96 -8.05 10.94 -9.68
CA GLN A 96 -8.76 9.75 -10.14
C GLN A 96 -8.02 8.46 -9.75
N GLN A 97 -6.68 8.45 -9.82
CA GLN A 97 -5.90 7.30 -9.39
C GLN A 97 -5.94 7.12 -7.87
N LEU A 98 -5.83 8.20 -7.10
CA LEU A 98 -6.01 8.15 -5.64
C LEU A 98 -7.38 7.57 -5.28
N THR A 99 -8.46 8.04 -5.93
CA THR A 99 -9.83 7.58 -5.67
C THR A 99 -10.02 6.11 -6.01
N LYS A 100 -9.46 5.62 -7.13
CA LYS A 100 -9.47 4.18 -7.47
C LYS A 100 -8.75 3.35 -6.40
N VAL A 101 -7.58 3.80 -5.96
CA VAL A 101 -6.78 3.10 -4.93
C VAL A 101 -7.48 3.08 -3.57
N THR A 102 -8.12 4.18 -3.17
CA THR A 102 -8.89 4.22 -1.92
C THR A 102 -10.05 3.22 -1.96
N GLY A 103 -10.86 3.24 -3.02
CA GLY A 103 -12.00 2.32 -3.14
C GLY A 103 -11.57 0.85 -3.17
N LEU A 104 -10.50 0.53 -3.91
CA LEU A 104 -9.95 -0.82 -3.92
C LEU A 104 -9.45 -1.25 -2.54
N THR A 105 -8.73 -0.38 -1.83
CA THR A 105 -8.16 -0.73 -0.51
C THR A 105 -9.27 -0.97 0.51
N GLU A 106 -10.32 -0.14 0.52
CA GLU A 106 -11.48 -0.36 1.39
C GLU A 106 -12.22 -1.66 1.03
N PHE A 107 -12.38 -1.96 -0.26
CA PHE A 107 -13.00 -3.20 -0.70
C PHE A 107 -12.21 -4.44 -0.23
N LEU A 108 -10.90 -4.46 -0.43
CA LEU A 108 -10.04 -5.57 -0.01
C LEU A 108 -9.95 -5.68 1.52
N GLN A 109 -9.99 -4.56 2.24
CA GLN A 109 -10.12 -4.55 3.70
C GLN A 109 -11.42 -5.24 4.14
N ARG A 110 -12.56 -4.93 3.54
CA ARG A 110 -13.83 -5.59 3.85
C ARG A 110 -13.80 -7.09 3.51
N LEU A 111 -13.19 -7.46 2.38
CA LEU A 111 -12.99 -8.87 2.03
C LEU A 111 -12.10 -9.60 3.03
N SER A 112 -11.09 -8.92 3.62
CA SER A 112 -10.21 -9.53 4.62
C SER A 112 -10.95 -9.97 5.89
N CYS A 113 -12.09 -9.35 6.24
CA CYS A 113 -12.93 -9.79 7.35
C CYS A 113 -13.51 -11.20 7.12
N PHE A 114 -13.84 -11.54 5.87
CA PHE A 114 -14.40 -12.84 5.51
C PHE A 114 -13.34 -13.95 5.48
N LEU A 115 -12.07 -13.61 5.31
CA LEU A 115 -10.96 -14.57 5.32
C LEU A 115 -10.53 -15.00 6.74
N LEU A 116 -11.09 -14.37 7.77
CA LEU A 116 -10.83 -14.66 9.19
C LEU A 116 -11.90 -15.53 9.85
N ILE A 117 -12.95 -15.92 9.11
CA ILE A 117 -14.03 -16.82 9.54
C ILE A 117 -13.79 -18.18 8.88
#